data_AF-A0A9D7J930-F1
#
_entry.id   AF-A0A9D7J930-F1
#
_cell.length_a   1.000
_cell.length_b   1.000
_cell.length_c   1.000
_cell.angle_alpha   90.00
_cell.angle_beta   90.00
_cell.angle_gamma   90.00
#
_symmetry.space_group_name_H-M   'P 1'
#
loop_
_entity.id
_entity.type
_entity.pdbx_description
1 polymer ?
#
loop_
_entity_poly.entity_id
_entity_poly.type
_entity_poly.pdbx_seq_one_letter_code
_entity_poly.pdbx_strand_id
1 'polypeptide(L)'
;MVLVIVLHAVLVQRGAGRGWRELPMALAQDGRLLFGIALAPLGLFAYMAWLYLGVGDALAFMRAQEAWGRYLDWPWLQLWEGLTSSFLAYVIWSISAIVGLLLVALLLARRRFGEGLYCGLGLVIPLASGVLSMPRFIAGQFPFCLLIAQMVSGRLWLAALAVLAVTVLGYLAAVGWLSDISYLT
;
A
#
# COMPACT_ATOMS: atom_id res chain seq x y z
N MET A 1 0.29 -6.59 6.19
CA MET A 1 1.39 -7.34 6.85
C MET A 1 0.86 -8.49 7.71
N VAL A 2 0.04 -8.23 8.74
CA VAL A 2 -0.54 -9.28 9.61
C VAL A 2 -1.26 -10.38 8.83
N LEU A 3 -2.13 -10.02 7.88
CA LEU A 3 -2.83 -11.01 7.06
C LEU A 3 -1.88 -11.93 6.27
N VAL A 4 -0.75 -11.39 5.78
CA VAL A 4 0.26 -12.15 5.02
C VAL A 4 1.01 -13.11 5.95
N ILE A 5 1.33 -12.68 7.18
CA ILE A 5 1.93 -13.56 8.21
C ILE A 5 0.98 -14.71 8.54
N VAL A 6 -0.31 -14.41 8.73
CA VAL A 6 -1.35 -15.43 8.98
C VAL A 6 -1.49 -16.37 7.78
N LEU A 7 -1.55 -15.84 6.56
CA LEU A 7 -1.63 -16.66 5.34
C LEU A 7 -0.42 -17.57 5.17
N HIS A 8 0.79 -17.06 5.44
CA HIS A 8 2.00 -17.86 5.43
C HIS A 8 1.93 -18.97 6.48
N ALA A 9 1.49 -18.68 7.70
CA ALA A 9 1.30 -19.68 8.75
C ALA A 9 0.27 -20.75 8.35
N VAL A 10 -0.83 -20.37 7.69
CA VAL A 10 -1.83 -21.29 7.12
C VAL A 10 -1.21 -22.21 6.07
N LEU A 11 -0.43 -21.66 5.14
CA LEU A 11 0.20 -22.44 4.07
C LEU A 11 1.22 -23.44 4.63
N VAL A 12 2.01 -23.02 5.63
CA VAL A 12 2.97 -23.90 6.33
C VAL A 12 2.24 -25.04 7.06
N GLN A 13 1.16 -24.75 7.79
CA GLN A 13 0.38 -25.79 8.47
C GLN A 13 -0.26 -26.78 7.50
N ARG A 14 -0.80 -26.30 6.38
CA ARG A 14 -1.35 -27.17 5.33
C ARG A 14 -0.29 -28.07 4.72
N GLY A 15 0.91 -27.55 4.48
CA GLY A 15 2.05 -28.36 4.02
C GLY A 15 2.49 -29.43 5.02
N ALA A 16 2.28 -29.19 6.31
CA ALA A 16 2.53 -30.14 7.39
C ALA A 16 1.36 -31.09 7.70
N GLY A 17 0.27 -31.06 6.90
CA GLY A 17 -0.91 -31.90 7.09
C GLY A 17 -1.79 -31.52 8.28
N ARG A 18 -1.57 -30.36 8.90
CA ARG A 18 -2.32 -29.89 10.07
C ARG A 18 -3.59 -29.14 9.67
N GLY A 19 -4.66 -29.32 10.44
CA GLY A 19 -5.96 -28.68 10.19
C GLY A 19 -6.02 -27.22 10.64
N TRP A 20 -6.93 -26.44 10.05
CA TRP A 20 -7.16 -25.02 10.40
C TRP A 20 -7.54 -24.77 11.87
N ARG A 21 -8.03 -25.81 12.57
CA ARG A 21 -8.38 -25.75 14.00
C ARG A 21 -7.16 -25.70 14.92
N GLU A 22 -6.00 -26.17 14.45
CA GLU A 22 -4.75 -26.16 15.20
C GLU A 22 -3.99 -24.84 15.04
N LEU A 23 -4.47 -23.98 14.16
CA LEU A 23 -3.84 -22.71 13.79
C LEU A 23 -3.75 -21.70 14.95
N PRO A 24 -4.81 -21.48 15.75
CA PRO A 24 -4.72 -20.56 16.89
C PRO A 24 -3.70 -21.01 17.92
N MET A 25 -3.68 -22.31 18.23
CA MET A 25 -2.75 -22.89 19.21
C MET A 25 -1.31 -22.82 18.72
N ALA A 26 -1.06 -23.13 17.44
CA ALA A 26 0.27 -23.04 16.85
C ALA A 26 0.79 -21.59 16.77
N LEU A 27 -0.08 -20.64 16.45
CA LEU A 27 0.27 -19.21 16.47
C LEU A 27 0.60 -18.72 17.89
N ALA A 28 -0.13 -19.21 18.90
CA ALA A 28 0.10 -18.84 20.29
C ALA A 28 1.39 -19.46 20.86
N GLN A 29 1.77 -20.66 20.39
CA GLN A 29 3.00 -21.34 20.81
C GLN A 29 4.26 -20.73 20.17
N ASP A 30 4.15 -20.10 19.00
CA ASP A 30 5.26 -19.38 18.38
C ASP A 30 5.27 -17.91 18.84
N GLY A 31 6.06 -17.63 19.87
CA GLY A 31 6.20 -16.29 20.43
C GLY A 31 6.67 -15.24 19.41
N ARG A 32 7.40 -15.62 18.35
CA ARG A 32 7.84 -14.68 17.30
C ARG A 32 6.69 -14.30 16.38
N LEU A 33 5.87 -15.28 15.96
CA LEU A 33 4.67 -15.03 15.16
C LEU A 33 3.65 -14.22 15.96
N LEU A 34 3.41 -14.60 17.22
CA LEU A 34 2.49 -13.88 18.10
C LEU A 34 2.93 -12.41 18.27
N PHE A 35 4.21 -12.18 18.56
CA PHE A 35 4.76 -10.84 18.66
C PHE A 35 4.60 -10.05 17.35
N GLY A 36 4.95 -10.65 16.20
CA GLY A 36 4.82 -9.99 14.90
C GLY A 36 3.38 -9.64 14.51
N ILE A 37 2.41 -10.49 14.87
CA ILE A 37 0.98 -10.25 14.67
C ILE A 37 0.47 -9.15 15.62
N ALA A 38 0.91 -9.17 16.88
CA ALA A 38 0.45 -8.24 17.91
C ALA A 38 1.08 -6.84 17.80
N LEU A 39 2.28 -6.72 17.24
CA LEU A 39 3.01 -5.46 17.19
C LEU A 39 2.26 -4.34 16.44
N ALA A 40 1.63 -4.68 15.31
CA ALA A 40 0.87 -3.74 14.51
C ALA A 40 -0.39 -3.18 15.25
N PRO A 41 -1.31 -4.02 15.78
CA PRO A 41 -2.44 -3.51 16.54
C PRO A 41 -2.02 -2.85 17.85
N LEU A 42 -0.97 -3.33 18.53
CA LEU A 42 -0.46 -2.65 19.73
C LEU A 42 0.04 -1.23 19.44
N GLY A 43 0.78 -1.04 18.34
CA GLY A 43 1.20 0.28 17.90
C GLY A 43 0.01 1.20 17.58
N LEU A 44 -1.01 0.66 16.90
CA LEU A 44 -2.24 1.40 16.62
C LEU A 44 -2.96 1.80 17.93
N PHE A 45 -3.13 0.88 18.88
CA PHE A 45 -3.80 1.17 20.15
C PHE A 45 -3.01 2.15 21.01
N ALA A 46 -1.68 2.08 21.00
CA ALA A 46 -0.84 3.07 21.68
C ALA A 46 -1.04 4.47 21.08
N TYR A 47 -1.10 4.58 19.75
CA TYR A 47 -1.41 5.85 19.07
C TYR A 47 -2.82 6.36 19.37
N MET A 48 -3.82 5.46 19.37
CA MET A 48 -5.20 5.80 19.74
C MET A 48 -5.30 6.29 21.18
N ALA A 49 -4.59 5.66 22.11
CA ALA A 49 -4.53 6.10 23.51
C ALA A 49 -3.87 7.49 23.62
N TRP A 50 -2.78 7.72 22.88
CA TRP A 50 -2.14 9.03 22.82
C TRP A 50 -3.08 10.12 22.29
N LEU A 51 -3.84 9.85 21.22
CA LEU A 51 -4.84 10.78 20.69
C LEU A 51 -5.97 11.06 21.68
N TYR A 52 -6.44 10.02 22.38
CA TYR A 52 -7.47 10.19 23.40
C TYR A 52 -6.99 11.07 24.56
N LEU A 53 -5.76 10.88 25.04
CA LEU A 53 -5.18 11.69 26.10
C LEU A 53 -4.91 13.15 25.67
N GLY A 54 -4.56 13.37 24.41
CA GLY A 54 -4.23 14.72 23.90
C GLY A 54 -5.43 15.53 23.43
N VAL A 55 -6.37 14.90 22.72
CA VAL A 55 -7.48 15.58 22.00
C VAL A 55 -8.86 15.07 22.43
N GLY A 56 -8.93 14.02 23.26
CA GLY A 56 -10.20 13.44 23.74
C GLY A 56 -10.86 12.48 22.75
N ASP A 57 -10.22 12.17 21.63
CA ASP A 57 -10.77 11.28 20.60
C ASP A 57 -9.72 10.28 20.07
N ALA A 58 -9.90 9.01 20.45
CA ALA A 58 -9.03 7.91 20.02
C ALA A 58 -9.03 7.69 18.50
N LEU A 59 -10.08 8.14 17.80
CA LEU A 59 -10.26 7.96 16.36
C LEU A 59 -10.14 9.27 15.58
N ALA A 60 -9.49 10.29 16.16
CA ALA A 60 -9.30 11.59 15.52
C ALA A 60 -8.68 11.49 14.11
N PHE A 61 -7.77 10.53 13.89
CA PHE A 61 -7.16 10.30 12.58
C PHE A 61 -8.17 9.85 11.50
N MET A 62 -9.25 9.16 11.87
CA MET A 62 -10.31 8.79 10.94
C MET A 62 -11.19 10.00 10.61
N ARG A 63 -11.57 10.79 11.62
CA ARG A 63 -12.37 12.02 11.41
C ARG A 63 -11.62 13.06 10.58
N ALA A 64 -10.29 13.11 10.70
CA ALA A 64 -9.46 13.95 9.84
C ALA A 64 -9.60 13.59 8.36
N GLN A 65 -9.80 12.31 8.01
CA GLN A 65 -10.07 11.90 6.63
C GLN A 65 -11.42 12.43 6.14
N GLU A 66 -12.47 12.35 6.97
CA GLU A 66 -13.79 12.89 6.65
C GLU A 66 -13.74 14.41 6.42
N ALA A 67 -12.99 15.14 7.25
CA ALA A 67 -12.76 16.57 7.08
C ALA A 67 -12.02 16.92 5.77
N TRP A 68 -11.24 15.99 5.22
CA TRP A 68 -10.61 16.10 3.90
C TRP A 68 -11.52 15.63 2.76
N GLY A 69 -12.79 15.34 3.03
CA GLY A 69 -13.75 14.83 2.06
C GLY A 69 -13.44 13.41 1.59
N ARG A 70 -12.67 12.63 2.36
CA ARG A 70 -12.31 11.25 2.02
C ARG A 70 -13.20 10.29 2.78
N TYR A 71 -13.95 9.50 2.02
CA TYR A 71 -14.82 8.46 2.52
C TYR A 71 -14.43 7.12 1.91
N LEU A 72 -14.72 6.03 2.62
CA LEU A 72 -14.55 4.70 2.06
C LEU A 72 -15.65 4.46 1.03
N ASP A 73 -15.23 4.16 -0.19
CA ASP A 73 -16.11 3.75 -1.28
C ASP A 73 -15.47 2.60 -2.07
N TRP A 74 -16.19 2.10 -3.06
CA TRP A 74 -15.69 1.07 -3.94
C TRP A 74 -14.48 1.56 -4.74
N PRO A 75 -13.36 0.81 -4.74
CA PRO A 75 -12.13 1.23 -5.42
C PRO A 75 -12.30 1.55 -6.92
N TRP A 76 -13.23 0.88 -7.61
CA TRP A 76 -13.50 1.14 -9.02
C TRP A 76 -14.28 2.44 -9.26
N LEU A 77 -15.12 2.87 -8.32
CA LEU A 77 -15.80 4.18 -8.39
C LEU A 77 -14.77 5.29 -8.23
N GLN A 78 -13.89 5.16 -7.23
CA GLN A 78 -12.79 6.11 -7.01
C GLN A 78 -11.88 6.24 -8.25
N LEU A 79 -11.57 5.11 -8.90
CA LEU A 79 -10.84 5.12 -10.18
C LEU A 79 -11.61 5.83 -11.29
N TRP A 80 -12.89 5.51 -11.45
CA TRP A 80 -13.73 6.11 -12.48
C TRP A 80 -13.79 7.64 -12.31
N GLU A 81 -14.13 8.11 -11.11
CA GLU A 81 -14.19 9.53 -10.79
C GLU A 81 -12.85 10.22 -11.06
N GLY A 82 -11.75 9.62 -10.62
CA GLY A 82 -10.42 10.17 -10.85
C GLY A 82 -10.00 10.23 -12.32
N LEU A 83 -10.39 9.24 -13.15
CA LEU A 83 -10.14 9.23 -14.59
C LEU A 83 -11.00 10.23 -15.37
N THR A 84 -12.23 10.45 -14.91
CA THR A 84 -13.17 11.41 -15.53
C THR A 84 -13.04 12.83 -14.97
N SER A 85 -12.13 13.04 -14.01
CA SER A 85 -11.91 14.33 -13.37
C SER A 85 -11.39 15.38 -14.37
N SER A 86 -11.88 16.60 -14.24
CA SER A 86 -11.34 17.77 -14.96
C SER A 86 -9.95 18.19 -14.48
N PHE A 87 -9.51 17.69 -13.31
CA PHE A 87 -8.21 17.98 -12.73
C PHE A 87 -7.19 16.95 -13.18
N LEU A 88 -6.19 17.40 -13.96
CA LEU A 88 -5.14 16.53 -14.50
C LEU A 88 -4.42 15.70 -13.43
N ALA A 89 -4.22 16.24 -12.23
CA ALA A 89 -3.60 15.52 -11.12
C ALA A 89 -4.35 14.23 -10.74
N TYR A 90 -5.69 14.29 -10.70
CA TYR A 90 -6.53 13.12 -10.40
C TYR A 90 -6.42 12.07 -11.50
N VAL A 91 -6.37 12.49 -12.76
CA VAL A 91 -6.20 11.59 -13.91
C VAL A 91 -4.84 10.87 -13.83
N ILE A 92 -3.75 11.61 -13.61
CA ILE A 92 -2.39 11.05 -13.50
C ILE A 92 -2.30 10.05 -12.33
N TRP A 93 -2.89 10.39 -11.18
CA TRP A 93 -2.85 9.53 -10.00
C TRP A 93 -3.74 8.28 -10.16
N SER A 94 -4.84 8.39 -10.90
CA SER A 94 -5.68 7.23 -11.29
C SER A 94 -4.97 6.30 -12.27
N ILE A 95 -4.29 6.85 -13.28
CA ILE A 95 -3.44 6.07 -14.18
C ILE A 95 -2.36 5.34 -13.40
N SER A 96 -1.75 6.00 -12.40
CA SER A 96 -0.77 5.37 -11.52
C SER A 96 -1.39 4.18 -10.78
N ALA A 97 -2.58 4.32 -10.21
CA ALA A 97 -3.29 3.22 -9.56
C ALA A 97 -3.54 2.04 -10.51
N ILE A 98 -3.91 2.29 -11.76
CA ILE A 98 -4.05 1.24 -12.78
C ILE A 98 -2.72 0.51 -13.00
N VAL A 99 -1.61 1.25 -13.14
CA VAL A 99 -0.27 0.64 -13.25
C VAL A 99 0.02 -0.25 -12.04
N GLY A 100 -0.29 0.22 -10.82
CA GLY A 100 -0.17 -0.58 -9.61
C GLY A 100 -0.98 -1.87 -9.66
N LEU A 101 -2.24 -1.81 -10.08
CA LEU A 101 -3.12 -2.98 -10.21
C LEU A 101 -2.61 -3.97 -11.27
N LEU A 102 -2.05 -3.47 -12.38
CA LEU A 102 -1.41 -4.32 -13.39
C LEU A 102 -0.17 -5.03 -12.83
N LEU A 103 0.63 -4.37 -12.01
CA LEU A 103 1.78 -5.00 -11.33
C LEU A 103 1.31 -6.08 -10.34
N VAL A 104 0.20 -5.86 -9.61
CA VAL A 104 -0.42 -6.90 -8.78
C VAL A 104 -0.83 -8.09 -9.64
N ALA A 105 -1.55 -7.85 -10.74
CA ALA A 105 -1.98 -8.91 -11.65
C ALA A 105 -0.77 -9.70 -12.21
N LEU A 106 0.32 -9.02 -12.53
CA LEU A 106 1.56 -9.64 -13.00
C LEU A 106 2.22 -10.51 -11.93
N LEU A 107 2.26 -10.08 -10.66
CA LEU A 107 2.75 -10.90 -9.55
C LEU A 107 1.92 -12.17 -9.39
N LEU A 108 0.59 -12.03 -9.43
CA LEU A 108 -0.34 -13.16 -9.33
C LEU A 108 -0.20 -14.11 -10.52
N ALA A 109 -0.08 -13.59 -11.74
CA ALA A 109 0.16 -14.37 -12.96
C ALA A 109 1.50 -15.15 -12.90
N ARG A 110 2.52 -14.58 -12.25
CA ARG A 110 3.80 -15.25 -11.98
C ARG A 110 3.76 -16.18 -10.76
N ARG A 111 2.57 -16.48 -10.22
CA ARG A 111 2.34 -17.33 -9.04
C ARG A 111 3.01 -16.83 -7.75
N ARG A 112 3.38 -15.55 -7.68
CA ARG A 112 3.95 -14.89 -6.49
C ARG A 112 2.83 -14.41 -5.57
N PHE A 113 1.97 -15.32 -5.13
CA PHE A 113 0.71 -14.99 -4.45
C PHE A 113 0.89 -14.19 -3.16
N GLY A 114 1.91 -14.51 -2.34
CA GLY A 114 2.19 -13.76 -1.11
C GLY A 114 2.50 -12.29 -1.38
N GLU A 115 3.29 -12.01 -2.41
CA GLU A 115 3.64 -10.65 -2.82
C GLU A 115 2.46 -9.94 -3.49
N GLY A 116 1.74 -10.62 -4.38
CA GLY A 116 0.56 -10.09 -5.04
C GLY A 116 -0.53 -9.70 -4.03
N LEU A 117 -0.77 -10.53 -3.02
CA LEU A 117 -1.71 -10.22 -1.93
C LEU A 117 -1.21 -9.07 -1.06
N TYR A 118 0.09 -9.07 -0.71
CA TYR A 118 0.69 -7.98 0.06
C TYR A 118 0.51 -6.62 -0.62
N CYS A 119 0.92 -6.52 -1.88
CA CYS A 119 0.82 -5.29 -2.66
C CYS A 119 -0.64 -4.96 -3.02
N GLY A 120 -1.45 -5.97 -3.32
CA GLY A 120 -2.87 -5.80 -3.62
C GLY A 120 -3.64 -5.17 -2.47
N LEU A 121 -3.47 -5.67 -1.25
CA LEU A 121 -4.09 -5.06 -0.07
C LEU A 121 -3.51 -3.67 0.23
N GLY A 122 -2.19 -3.51 0.07
CA GLY A 122 -1.50 -2.23 0.22
C GLY A 122 -1.94 -1.15 -0.77
N LEU A 123 -2.60 -1.53 -1.88
CA LEU A 123 -3.09 -0.63 -2.91
C LEU A 123 -4.61 -0.46 -2.87
N VAL A 124 -5.37 -1.55 -2.73
CA VAL A 124 -6.84 -1.53 -2.77
C VAL A 124 -7.43 -0.79 -1.58
N ILE A 125 -6.88 -0.97 -0.37
CA ILE A 125 -7.35 -0.29 0.84
C ILE A 125 -7.24 1.23 0.71
N PRO A 126 -6.08 1.82 0.37
CA PRO A 126 -6.00 3.26 0.20
C PRO A 126 -6.78 3.74 -1.03
N LEU A 127 -6.89 2.94 -2.10
CA LEU A 127 -7.68 3.29 -3.27
C LEU A 127 -9.17 3.45 -2.95
N ALA A 128 -9.69 2.66 -2.00
CA ALA A 128 -11.06 2.81 -1.49
C ALA A 128 -11.29 4.20 -0.82
N SER A 129 -10.24 4.86 -0.36
CA SER A 129 -10.29 6.21 0.25
C SER A 129 -9.98 7.36 -0.73
N GLY A 130 -9.86 7.04 -2.02
CA GLY A 130 -9.64 7.99 -3.11
C GLY A 130 -8.28 7.85 -3.79
N VAL A 131 -8.21 8.35 -5.03
CA VAL A 131 -7.03 8.25 -5.91
C VAL A 131 -5.87 9.15 -5.48
N LEU A 132 -6.10 10.04 -4.53
CA LEU A 132 -5.06 10.95 -4.08
C LEU A 132 -3.88 10.21 -3.44
N SER A 133 -2.69 10.52 -3.94
CA SER A 133 -1.43 9.91 -3.51
C SER A 133 -1.24 8.44 -3.91
N MET A 134 -1.96 7.90 -4.89
CA MET A 134 -1.71 6.55 -5.40
C MET A 134 -0.25 6.23 -5.79
N PRO A 135 0.53 7.16 -6.39
CA PRO A 135 1.94 6.91 -6.69
C PRO A 135 2.79 6.45 -5.49
N ARG A 136 2.59 7.01 -4.29
CA ARG A 136 3.36 6.59 -3.10
C ARG A 136 3.00 5.19 -2.62
N PHE A 137 1.74 4.78 -2.78
CA PHE A 137 1.29 3.44 -2.38
C PHE A 137 1.81 2.34 -3.30
N ILE A 138 2.33 2.72 -4.48
CA ILE A 138 3.02 1.84 -5.43
C ILE A 138 4.52 1.88 -5.17
N ALA A 139 5.11 3.08 -5.11
CA ALA A 139 6.55 3.27 -4.92
C ALA A 139 7.06 2.68 -3.59
N GLY A 140 6.24 2.69 -2.54
CA GLY A 140 6.59 2.10 -1.23
C GLY A 140 6.56 0.57 -1.17
N GLN A 141 6.14 -0.11 -2.25
CA GLN A 141 5.99 -1.56 -2.25
C GLN A 141 7.26 -2.24 -2.73
N PHE A 142 8.04 -2.81 -1.81
CA PHE A 142 9.26 -3.53 -2.14
C PHE A 142 9.08 -4.62 -3.23
N PRO A 143 8.01 -5.45 -3.23
CA PRO A 143 7.84 -6.46 -4.29
C PRO A 143 7.67 -5.87 -5.69
N PHE A 144 7.07 -4.68 -5.82
CA PHE A 144 7.00 -3.99 -7.12
C PHE A 144 8.38 -3.56 -7.59
N CYS A 145 9.19 -2.97 -6.71
CA CYS A 145 10.57 -2.59 -7.03
C CYS A 145 11.37 -3.81 -7.51
N LEU A 146 11.26 -4.94 -6.82
CA LEU A 146 11.94 -6.18 -7.20
C LEU A 146 11.44 -6.74 -8.54
N LEU A 147 10.11 -6.70 -8.78
CA LEU A 147 9.51 -7.14 -10.04
C LEU A 147 10.01 -6.30 -11.22
N ILE A 148 10.00 -4.98 -11.08
CA ILE A 148 10.47 -4.04 -12.11
C ILE A 148 11.97 -4.26 -12.35
N ALA A 149 12.77 -4.37 -11.28
CA ALA A 149 14.20 -4.66 -11.38
C ALA A 149 14.47 -5.95 -12.15
N GLN A 150 13.72 -7.02 -11.88
CA GLN A 150 13.82 -8.28 -12.63
C GLN A 150 13.46 -8.11 -14.12
N MET A 151 12.46 -7.28 -14.44
CA MET A 151 12.06 -7.03 -15.83
C MET A 151 13.10 -6.24 -16.64
N VAL A 152 13.85 -5.34 -15.99
CA VAL A 152 14.92 -4.57 -16.63
C VAL A 152 16.30 -5.23 -16.50
N SER A 153 16.46 -6.19 -15.58
CA SER A 153 17.70 -6.93 -15.39
C SER A 153 18.07 -7.69 -16.66
N GLY A 154 19.30 -7.51 -17.13
CA GLY A 154 19.78 -8.02 -18.42
C GLY A 154 19.80 -6.99 -19.56
N ARG A 155 19.27 -5.77 -19.34
CA ARG A 155 19.34 -4.68 -20.32
C ARG A 155 19.78 -3.39 -19.63
N LEU A 156 21.10 -3.18 -19.53
CA LEU A 156 21.69 -2.02 -18.82
C LEU A 156 21.12 -0.68 -19.25
N TRP A 157 20.81 -0.50 -20.54
CA TRP A 157 20.21 0.73 -21.05
C TRP A 157 18.79 0.97 -20.52
N LEU A 158 17.96 -0.09 -20.36
CA LEU A 158 16.63 0.03 -19.76
C LEU A 158 16.72 0.32 -18.27
N ALA A 159 17.67 -0.31 -17.58
CA ALA A 159 17.92 -0.02 -16.17
C ALA A 159 18.37 1.44 -15.96
N ALA A 160 19.31 1.92 -16.79
CA ALA A 160 19.78 3.30 -16.76
C ALA A 160 18.64 4.30 -17.08
N LEU A 161 17.83 4.00 -18.10
CA LEU A 161 16.68 4.83 -18.47
C LEU A 161 15.62 4.87 -17.36
N ALA A 162 15.34 3.73 -16.71
CA ALA A 162 14.41 3.67 -15.58
C ALA A 162 14.90 4.50 -14.39
N VAL A 163 16.19 4.40 -14.04
CA VAL A 163 16.80 5.20 -12.96
C VAL A 163 16.76 6.69 -13.31
N LEU A 164 17.12 7.06 -14.55
CA LEU A 164 17.04 8.44 -15.01
C LEU A 164 15.62 8.97 -14.93
N ALA A 165 14.63 8.21 -15.42
CA ALA A 165 13.23 8.60 -15.41
C ALA A 165 12.72 8.81 -13.96
N VAL A 166 12.99 7.88 -13.05
CA VAL A 166 12.60 8.02 -11.64
C VAL A 166 13.27 9.24 -11.00
N THR A 167 14.55 9.48 -11.29
CA THR A 167 15.29 10.62 -10.72
C THR A 167 14.75 11.96 -11.25
N VAL A 168 14.52 12.06 -12.56
CA VAL A 168 13.97 13.28 -13.19
C VAL A 168 12.55 13.53 -12.72
N LEU A 169 11.68 12.51 -12.72
CA LEU A 169 10.31 12.65 -12.23
C LEU A 169 10.26 13.01 -10.74
N GLY A 170 11.14 12.40 -9.92
CA GLY A 170 11.28 12.74 -8.52
C GLY A 170 11.73 14.18 -8.30
N TYR A 171 12.72 14.64 -9.07
CA TYR A 171 13.18 16.03 -9.04
C TYR A 171 12.06 17.00 -9.46
N LEU A 172 11.37 16.73 -10.56
CA LEU A 172 10.26 17.59 -11.03
C LEU A 172 9.11 17.63 -10.03
N ALA A 173 8.76 16.49 -9.41
CA ALA A 173 7.75 16.45 -8.36
C ALA A 173 8.18 17.25 -7.13
N ALA A 174 9.47 17.17 -6.74
CA ALA A 174 10.01 17.95 -5.64
C ALA A 174 10.02 19.45 -5.94
N VAL A 175 10.41 19.85 -7.16
CA VAL A 175 10.35 21.24 -7.61
C VAL A 175 8.91 21.73 -7.61
N GLY A 176 7.97 20.99 -8.20
CA GLY A 176 6.54 21.33 -8.20
C GLY A 176 6.00 21.56 -6.80
N TRP A 177 6.30 20.64 -5.87
CA TRP A 177 5.91 20.77 -4.47
C TRP A 177 6.50 22.00 -3.77
N LEU A 178 7.78 22.30 -4.03
CA LEU A 178 8.45 23.46 -3.44
C LEU A 178 8.01 24.79 -4.08
N SER A 179 7.64 24.78 -5.36
CA SER A 179 7.16 25.97 -6.08
C SER A 179 5.70 26.31 -5.78
N ASP A 180 4.90 25.32 -5.36
CA ASP A 180 3.51 25.51 -4.88
C ASP A 180 3.43 26.19 -3.49
N ILE A 181 4.56 26.62 -2.90
CA ILE A 181 4.57 27.51 -1.72
C ILE A 181 4.02 28.92 -2.05
N SER A 182 3.65 29.18 -3.31
CA SER A 182 3.05 30.43 -3.77
C SER A 182 1.58 30.65 -3.35
N TYR A 183 0.95 29.72 -2.61
CA TYR A 183 -0.38 29.90 -1.98
C TYR A 183 -0.35 30.49 -0.55
N LEU A 184 0.80 30.99 -0.07
CA LEU A 184 0.95 31.66 1.24
C LEU A 184 1.22 33.17 1.13
N THR A 185 0.72 33.81 0.07
CA THR A 185 0.59 35.28 -0.06
C THR A 185 -0.78 35.62 -0.59
#